data_AF-A0A1V2M6W9-F1
#
_entry.id   AF-A0A1V2M6W9-F1
#
_cell.length_a   1.000
_cell.length_b   1.000
_cell.length_c   1.000
_cell.angle_alpha   90.00
_cell.angle_beta   90.00
_cell.angle_gamma   90.00
#
_symmetry.space_group_name_H-M   'P 1'
#
loop_
_entity.id
_entity.type
_entity.pdbx_description
1 polymer ?
#
loop_
_entity_poly.entity_id
_entity_poly.type
_entity_poly.pdbx_seq_one_letter_code
_entity_poly.pdbx_strand_id
1 'polypeptide(L)'
;MKKLDIINFIVYKEAWEILIFIKKSMIIQENQCYYPDLATNWEHSQVLNIKYALYNSILINEHPLIICMPPKTADITLKNTFNKNNIKFNGHYHKPQIFDKNLYSKICKKIRFIIGLREPINQNLSLLYEQLGNIGYLSPKLWLDIKILQPDGDVQLLFDQLLSAYINIKNEPTFNIKNFLSLFIQNFIPEYCKYIADIMKEPFDKEKGYTIIQDGNVEVFVYQLEKLNDNVQALSEWVGVPFDTLVNGNVAADKWIADSYKQAQKEIKISQEFFDKCFNEPYVKHFYSDEDIEKFKERWRPHIR
;
A
#
# COMPACT_ATOMS: atom_id res chain seq x y z
N MET A 1 29.15 19.33 -15.12
CA MET A 1 29.08 18.25 -14.12
C MET A 1 30.21 18.43 -13.11
N LYS A 2 29.90 18.87 -11.88
CA LYS A 2 30.89 18.88 -10.80
C LYS A 2 31.27 17.43 -10.47
N LYS A 3 32.57 17.13 -10.40
CA LYS A 3 33.09 15.80 -10.00
C LYS A 3 32.60 15.48 -8.59
N LEU A 4 31.81 14.42 -8.46
CA LEU A 4 31.50 13.79 -7.18
C LEU A 4 32.77 13.08 -6.69
N ASP A 5 33.29 13.52 -5.55
CA ASP A 5 34.44 12.91 -4.88
C ASP A 5 33.95 11.73 -4.02
N ILE A 6 34.06 10.53 -4.59
CA ILE A 6 33.51 9.26 -4.07
C ILE A 6 34.32 8.72 -2.87
N ILE A 7 35.42 9.39 -2.49
CA ILE A 7 36.37 8.82 -1.53
C ILE A 7 35.90 8.91 -0.06
N ASN A 8 34.99 9.83 0.28
CA ASN A 8 34.67 10.13 1.69
C ASN A 8 33.26 9.84 2.18
N PHE A 9 32.40 9.24 1.36
CA PHE A 9 31.09 8.77 1.82
C PHE A 9 30.77 7.51 1.05
N ILE A 10 30.66 6.40 1.77
CA ILE A 10 29.85 5.20 1.49
C ILE A 10 30.50 4.02 2.23
N VAL A 11 29.77 3.44 3.18
CA VAL A 11 30.17 2.17 3.81
C VAL A 11 30.05 1.07 2.76
N TYR A 12 31.00 0.14 2.70
CA TYR A 12 31.15 -0.91 1.67
C TYR A 12 29.84 -1.58 1.21
N LYS A 13 28.85 -1.74 2.11
CA LYS A 13 27.53 -2.31 1.81
C LYS A 13 26.67 -1.43 0.88
N GLU A 14 26.67 -0.11 1.07
CA GLU A 14 25.96 0.86 0.24
C GLU A 14 26.66 1.02 -1.13
N ALA A 15 28.00 0.95 -1.18
CA ALA A 15 28.76 0.94 -2.43
C ALA A 15 28.49 -0.33 -3.22
N TRP A 16 28.32 -1.46 -2.53
CA TRP A 16 28.09 -2.75 -3.16
C TRP A 16 26.71 -2.86 -3.80
N GLU A 17 25.67 -2.27 -3.20
CA GLU A 17 24.33 -2.18 -3.81
C GLU A 17 24.33 -1.28 -5.06
N ILE A 18 25.07 -0.15 -5.01
CA ILE A 18 25.24 0.75 -6.15
C ILE A 18 26.14 0.12 -7.24
N LEU A 19 27.18 -0.63 -6.87
CA LEU A 19 28.09 -1.32 -7.80
C LEU A 19 27.44 -2.54 -8.45
N ILE A 20 26.60 -3.30 -7.74
CA ILE A 20 25.78 -4.37 -8.33
C ILE A 20 24.78 -3.77 -9.32
N PHE A 21 24.20 -2.63 -8.97
CA PHE A 21 23.31 -1.85 -9.83
C PHE A 21 24.01 -1.36 -11.12
N ILE A 22 25.23 -0.83 -11.02
CA ILE A 22 26.05 -0.41 -12.18
C ILE A 22 26.54 -1.62 -13.00
N LYS A 23 26.98 -2.70 -12.35
CA LYS A 23 27.41 -3.93 -13.05
C LYS A 23 26.26 -4.56 -13.83
N LYS A 24 25.05 -4.67 -13.27
CA LYS A 24 23.92 -5.29 -13.98
C LYS A 24 23.31 -4.38 -15.06
N SER A 25 23.28 -3.07 -14.87
CA SER A 25 22.79 -2.13 -15.89
C SER A 25 23.72 -2.04 -17.11
N MET A 26 25.01 -2.35 -16.96
CA MET A 26 25.97 -2.42 -18.06
C MET A 26 26.15 -3.82 -18.68
N ILE A 27 25.60 -4.88 -18.08
CA ILE A 27 25.70 -6.27 -18.59
C ILE A 27 24.51 -6.67 -19.47
N ILE A 28 23.42 -5.90 -19.52
CA ILE A 28 22.35 -6.13 -20.50
C ILE A 28 22.75 -5.50 -21.85
N GLN A 29 23.89 -5.94 -22.38
CA GLN A 29 24.01 -6.16 -23.82
C GLN A 29 23.57 -7.60 -24.07
N GLU A 30 22.78 -7.77 -25.12
CA GLU A 30 22.32 -9.02 -25.71
C GLU A 30 23.21 -10.22 -25.37
N ASN A 31 22.72 -11.12 -24.50
CA ASN A 31 22.55 -12.55 -24.77
C ASN A 31 22.57 -13.41 -23.49
N GLN A 32 21.78 -14.47 -23.59
CA GLN A 32 21.80 -15.73 -22.83
C GLN A 32 20.97 -15.84 -21.54
N CYS A 33 19.97 -16.70 -21.72
CA CYS A 33 19.14 -17.40 -20.77
C CYS A 33 19.97 -18.12 -19.69
N TYR A 34 19.67 -17.85 -18.41
CA TYR A 34 20.06 -18.71 -17.28
C TYR A 34 18.90 -18.70 -16.26
N TYR A 35 18.17 -19.82 -16.19
CA TYR A 35 17.12 -20.06 -15.21
C TYR A 35 17.73 -20.68 -13.94
N PRO A 36 17.69 -19.94 -12.82
CA PRO A 36 17.23 -20.49 -11.55
C PRO A 36 16.15 -19.59 -10.93
N ASP A 37 15.07 -20.21 -10.44
CA ASP A 37 13.89 -19.60 -9.80
C ASP A 37 13.58 -18.15 -10.22
N LEU A 38 12.95 -18.02 -11.39
CA LEU A 38 12.59 -16.74 -11.99
C LEU A 38 11.82 -15.81 -11.06
N ALA A 39 10.98 -16.32 -10.17
CA ALA A 39 10.10 -15.51 -9.34
C ALA A 39 10.88 -14.64 -8.33
N THR A 40 11.88 -15.21 -7.65
CA THR A 40 12.69 -14.54 -6.63
C THR A 40 13.67 -13.54 -7.24
N ASN A 41 14.25 -13.87 -8.41
CA ASN A 41 15.15 -12.97 -9.13
C ASN A 41 14.40 -11.82 -9.82
N TRP A 42 13.19 -12.08 -10.35
CA TRP A 42 12.35 -11.06 -10.96
C TRP A 42 11.86 -10.07 -9.91
N GLU A 43 11.30 -10.51 -8.78
CA GLU A 43 10.84 -9.57 -7.75
C GLU A 43 11.98 -8.78 -7.10
N HIS A 44 13.14 -9.40 -6.83
CA HIS A 44 14.32 -8.65 -6.38
C HIS A 44 14.77 -7.61 -7.41
N SER A 45 14.77 -7.97 -8.71
CA SER A 45 15.10 -7.01 -9.77
C SER A 45 14.07 -5.88 -9.86
N GLN A 46 12.77 -6.17 -9.68
CA GLN A 46 11.71 -5.17 -9.67
C GLN A 46 11.84 -4.23 -8.47
N VAL A 47 12.10 -4.75 -7.28
CA VAL A 47 12.34 -3.92 -6.08
C VAL A 47 13.56 -3.03 -6.29
N LEU A 48 14.65 -3.53 -6.86
CA LEU A 48 15.84 -2.74 -7.17
C LEU A 48 15.58 -1.67 -8.23
N ASN A 49 14.84 -2.01 -9.29
CA ASN A 49 14.47 -1.05 -10.34
C ASN A 49 13.54 0.04 -9.80
N ILE A 50 12.57 -0.33 -8.95
CA ILE A 50 11.67 0.60 -8.27
C ILE A 50 12.48 1.51 -7.34
N LYS A 51 13.38 0.95 -6.53
CA LYS A 51 14.27 1.73 -5.67
C LYS A 51 15.12 2.70 -6.49
N TYR A 52 15.67 2.27 -7.61
CA TYR A 52 16.43 3.14 -8.51
C TYR A 52 15.59 4.29 -9.08
N ALA A 53 14.42 3.99 -9.65
CA ALA A 53 13.52 5.00 -10.18
C ALA A 53 13.09 6.00 -9.10
N LEU A 54 12.77 5.48 -7.90
CA LEU A 54 12.45 6.28 -6.72
C LEU A 54 13.61 7.20 -6.34
N TYR A 55 14.83 6.68 -6.16
CA TYR A 55 15.96 7.49 -5.72
C TYR A 55 16.37 8.53 -6.76
N ASN A 56 16.36 8.20 -8.05
CA ASN A 56 16.54 9.20 -9.10
C ASN A 56 15.49 10.30 -9.02
N SER A 57 14.23 9.93 -8.81
CA SER A 57 13.14 10.90 -8.70
C SER A 57 13.26 11.79 -7.46
N ILE A 58 13.78 11.25 -6.35
CA ILE A 58 14.06 12.01 -5.12
C ILE A 58 15.24 12.96 -5.33
N LEU A 59 16.29 12.54 -6.04
CA LEU A 59 17.47 13.36 -6.27
C LEU A 59 17.22 14.55 -7.20
N ILE A 60 16.25 14.45 -8.11
CA ILE A 60 15.94 15.50 -9.10
C ILE A 60 14.90 16.51 -8.57
N ASN A 61 14.11 16.15 -7.55
CA ASN A 61 13.08 17.01 -6.98
C ASN A 61 13.49 17.48 -5.57
N GLU A 62 13.51 18.79 -5.33
CA GLU A 62 13.86 19.33 -3.99
C GLU A 62 12.89 18.89 -2.89
N HIS A 63 11.61 18.68 -3.25
CA HIS A 63 10.51 18.29 -2.35
C HIS A 63 9.64 17.19 -2.97
N PRO A 64 10.16 15.95 -3.09
CA PRO A 64 9.43 14.86 -3.74
C PRO A 64 8.15 14.54 -2.96
N LEU A 65 7.04 14.41 -3.69
CA LEU A 65 5.74 13.95 -3.18
C LEU A 65 5.52 12.51 -3.61
N ILE A 66 5.22 11.60 -2.68
CA ILE A 66 5.09 10.16 -2.94
C ILE A 66 3.75 9.66 -2.43
N ILE A 67 3.04 8.91 -3.27
CA ILE A 67 1.86 8.16 -2.86
C ILE A 67 2.32 6.77 -2.41
N CYS A 68 2.38 6.52 -1.10
CA CYS A 68 2.64 5.19 -0.55
C CYS A 68 1.59 4.86 0.50
N MET A 69 0.66 3.97 0.15
CA MET A 69 -0.50 3.69 0.99
C MET A 69 -0.98 2.26 0.81
N PRO A 70 -1.68 1.71 1.82
CA PRO A 70 -2.33 0.42 1.65
C PRO A 70 -3.30 0.51 0.47
N PRO A 71 -3.41 -0.54 -0.37
CA PRO A 71 -4.33 -0.51 -1.49
C PRO A 71 -5.77 -0.36 -1.00
N LYS A 72 -6.65 0.12 -1.90
CA LYS A 72 -8.08 0.33 -1.61
C LYS A 72 -8.33 1.41 -0.55
N THR A 73 -7.42 2.37 -0.44
CA THR A 73 -7.56 3.56 0.39
C THR A 73 -7.64 4.85 -0.43
N ALA A 74 -8.19 4.78 -1.65
CA ALA A 74 -8.31 5.88 -2.63
C ALA A 74 -7.00 6.31 -3.32
N ASP A 75 -6.03 5.41 -3.34
CA ASP A 75 -4.75 5.52 -4.03
C ASP A 75 -4.88 5.88 -5.53
N ILE A 76 -5.73 5.19 -6.28
CA ILE A 76 -6.04 5.53 -7.69
C ILE A 76 -6.79 6.86 -7.84
N THR A 77 -7.69 7.19 -6.91
CA THR A 77 -8.41 8.47 -6.91
C THR A 77 -7.42 9.64 -6.76
N LEU A 78 -6.46 9.53 -5.84
CA LEU A 78 -5.40 10.53 -5.68
C LEU A 78 -4.51 10.62 -6.91
N LYS A 79 -4.07 9.47 -7.46
CA LYS A 79 -3.29 9.43 -8.71
C LYS A 79 -4.00 10.19 -9.84
N ASN A 80 -5.29 9.92 -10.06
CA ASN A 80 -6.06 10.55 -11.13
C ASN A 80 -6.29 12.05 -10.86
N THR A 81 -6.55 12.42 -9.60
CA THR A 81 -6.71 13.81 -9.17
C THR A 81 -5.42 14.60 -9.39
N PHE A 82 -4.27 14.03 -9.01
CA PHE A 82 -2.97 14.67 -9.17
C PHE A 82 -2.59 14.82 -10.64
N ASN A 83 -2.83 13.79 -11.46
CA ASN A 83 -2.63 13.86 -12.90
C ASN A 83 -3.50 14.94 -13.56
N LYS A 84 -4.80 15.00 -13.24
CA LYS A 84 -5.73 16.01 -13.80
C LYS A 84 -5.27 17.44 -13.48
N ASN A 85 -4.69 17.64 -12.30
CA ASN A 85 -4.26 18.96 -11.82
C ASN A 85 -2.76 19.23 -12.04
N ASN A 86 -2.07 18.43 -12.87
CA ASN A 86 -0.64 18.57 -13.17
C ASN A 86 0.27 18.57 -11.92
N ILE A 87 -0.15 17.91 -10.84
CA ILE A 87 0.64 17.74 -9.63
C ILE A 87 1.69 16.68 -9.92
N LYS A 88 2.98 17.04 -9.78
CA LYS A 88 4.08 16.08 -9.92
C LYS A 88 4.21 15.25 -8.64
N PHE A 89 4.12 13.95 -8.78
CA PHE A 89 4.37 12.99 -7.70
C PHE A 89 5.19 11.81 -8.23
N ASN A 90 5.95 11.18 -7.33
CA ASN A 90 6.88 10.12 -7.63
C ASN A 90 6.29 8.77 -7.23
N GLY A 91 5.62 8.16 -8.20
CA GLY A 91 5.12 6.80 -8.10
C GLY A 91 3.91 6.63 -7.20
N HIS A 92 3.45 5.38 -7.15
CA HIS A 92 2.24 4.94 -6.50
C HIS A 92 2.50 3.53 -5.98
N TYR A 93 2.81 3.42 -4.69
CA TYR A 93 3.44 2.22 -4.12
C TYR A 93 2.61 1.62 -2.99
N HIS A 94 2.53 0.30 -2.96
CA HIS A 94 1.88 -0.48 -1.88
C HIS A 94 2.89 -1.30 -1.06
N LYS A 95 4.16 -0.88 -1.03
CA LYS A 95 5.24 -1.60 -0.35
C LYS A 95 6.15 -0.62 0.41
N PRO A 96 5.90 -0.36 1.70
CA PRO A 96 6.77 0.51 2.49
C PRO A 96 8.22 0.04 2.56
N GLN A 97 8.48 -1.27 2.40
CA GLN A 97 9.82 -1.85 2.54
C GLN A 97 10.80 -1.46 1.43
N ILE A 98 10.30 -0.87 0.33
CA ILE A 98 11.19 -0.29 -0.69
C ILE A 98 11.85 0.99 -0.19
N PHE A 99 11.32 1.57 0.88
CA PHE A 99 11.79 2.81 1.47
C PHE A 99 12.80 2.56 2.61
N ASP A 100 13.71 3.51 2.82
CA ASP A 100 14.68 3.52 3.91
C ASP A 100 14.74 4.91 4.55
N LYS A 101 14.09 5.03 5.72
CA LYS A 101 14.07 6.24 6.54
C LYS A 101 15.47 6.82 6.82
N ASN A 102 16.49 5.98 6.97
CA ASN A 102 17.86 6.45 7.25
C ASN A 102 18.53 7.07 6.04
N LEU A 103 18.03 6.78 4.84
CA LEU A 103 18.57 7.31 3.59
C LEU A 103 17.97 8.67 3.26
N TYR A 104 16.65 8.87 3.46
CA TYR A 104 15.98 10.13 3.13
C TYR A 104 16.64 11.33 3.78
N SER A 105 16.95 11.22 5.07
CA SER A 105 17.60 12.30 5.85
C SER A 105 18.95 12.74 5.28
N LYS A 106 19.61 11.87 4.50
CA LYS A 106 20.91 12.15 3.87
C LYS A 106 20.78 12.72 2.46
N ILE A 107 19.71 12.43 1.73
CA ILE A 107 19.60 12.71 0.29
C ILE A 107 18.62 13.83 -0.07
N CYS A 108 17.68 14.18 0.81
CA CYS A 108 16.71 15.25 0.56
C CYS A 108 16.45 16.09 1.80
N LYS A 109 16.25 17.41 1.61
CA LYS A 109 15.95 18.34 2.70
C LYS A 109 14.56 18.11 3.30
N LYS A 110 13.60 17.74 2.46
CA LYS A 110 12.23 17.41 2.85
C LYS A 110 11.63 16.46 1.82
N ILE A 111 10.94 15.43 2.28
CA ILE A 111 10.20 14.47 1.46
C ILE A 111 8.77 14.38 1.98
N ARG A 112 7.80 14.37 1.06
CA ARG A 112 6.37 14.33 1.38
C ARG A 112 5.79 12.98 1.00
N PHE A 113 5.05 12.38 1.91
CA PHE A 113 4.26 11.19 1.66
C PHE A 113 2.78 11.45 1.91
N ILE A 114 1.93 10.68 1.25
CA ILE A 114 0.51 10.60 1.57
C ILE A 114 0.13 9.15 1.85
N ILE A 115 -0.61 8.94 2.94
CA ILE A 115 -1.15 7.64 3.34
C ILE A 115 -2.65 7.74 3.66
N GLY A 116 -3.44 6.87 3.02
CA GLY A 116 -4.85 6.70 3.33
C GLY A 116 -5.07 5.58 4.34
N LEU A 117 -6.00 5.82 5.25
CA LEU A 117 -6.51 4.86 6.22
C LEU A 117 -7.90 4.43 5.80
N ARG A 118 -8.32 3.24 6.20
CA ARG A 118 -9.68 2.73 5.96
C ARG A 118 -10.07 1.74 7.04
N GLU A 119 -11.37 1.60 7.29
CA GLU A 119 -11.91 0.54 8.12
C GLU A 119 -11.40 -0.85 7.63
N PRO A 120 -10.82 -1.67 8.54
CA PRO A 120 -10.05 -2.88 8.18
C PRO A 120 -10.83 -3.91 7.35
N ILE A 121 -12.07 -4.23 7.73
CA ILE A 121 -12.84 -5.29 7.09
C ILE A 121 -13.25 -4.85 5.67
N ASN A 122 -13.70 -3.60 5.49
CA ASN A 122 -14.00 -3.05 4.17
C ASN A 122 -12.76 -2.97 3.27
N GLN A 123 -11.60 -2.62 3.83
CA GLN A 123 -10.33 -2.61 3.07
C GLN A 123 -9.98 -4.03 2.62
N ASN A 124 -9.96 -5.00 3.54
CA ASN A 124 -9.62 -6.40 3.27
C ASN A 124 -10.55 -7.02 2.23
N LEU A 125 -11.86 -6.81 2.34
CA LEU A 125 -12.85 -7.32 1.37
C LEU A 125 -12.66 -6.66 0.00
N SER A 126 -12.45 -5.34 -0.04
CA SER A 126 -12.22 -4.62 -1.30
C SER A 126 -10.92 -5.07 -2.00
N LEU A 127 -9.89 -5.38 -1.21
CA LEU A 127 -8.61 -5.87 -1.69
C LEU A 127 -8.73 -7.30 -2.22
N LEU A 128 -9.44 -8.17 -1.51
CA LEU A 128 -9.78 -9.51 -1.99
C LEU A 128 -10.41 -9.42 -3.38
N TYR A 129 -11.46 -8.62 -3.54
CA TYR A 129 -12.17 -8.49 -4.80
C TYR A 129 -11.31 -7.92 -5.92
N GLU A 130 -10.43 -6.97 -5.61
CA GLU A 130 -9.44 -6.50 -6.59
C GLU A 130 -8.50 -7.61 -7.04
N GLN A 131 -8.02 -8.44 -6.11
CA GLN A 131 -7.20 -9.59 -6.47
C GLN A 131 -8.00 -10.58 -7.30
N LEU A 132 -9.22 -10.97 -6.89
CA LEU A 132 -10.11 -11.86 -7.66
C LEU A 132 -10.30 -11.36 -9.10
N GLY A 133 -10.55 -10.07 -9.28
CA GLY A 133 -10.66 -9.43 -10.59
C GLY A 133 -9.35 -9.48 -11.41
N ASN A 134 -8.20 -9.53 -10.75
CA ASN A 134 -6.87 -9.61 -11.33
C ASN A 134 -6.31 -11.04 -11.44
N ILE A 135 -6.98 -12.08 -10.91
CA ILE A 135 -6.46 -13.46 -10.93
C ILE A 135 -6.22 -13.93 -12.38
N GLY A 136 -7.02 -13.46 -13.35
CA GLY A 136 -6.79 -13.74 -14.77
C GLY A 136 -5.45 -13.20 -15.32
N TYR A 137 -4.82 -12.24 -14.65
CA TYR A 137 -3.60 -11.57 -15.12
C TYR A 137 -2.33 -11.93 -14.32
N LEU A 138 -2.45 -12.24 -13.02
CA LEU A 138 -1.29 -12.26 -12.11
C LEU A 138 -0.67 -13.63 -11.86
N SER A 139 -1.40 -14.73 -12.04
CA SER A 139 -0.86 -16.07 -11.74
C SER A 139 -1.74 -17.17 -12.34
N PRO A 140 -1.35 -17.73 -13.50
CA PRO A 140 -2.03 -18.88 -14.08
C PRO A 140 -2.11 -20.06 -13.11
N LYS A 141 -1.10 -20.24 -12.25
CA LYS A 141 -1.05 -21.30 -11.24
C LYS A 141 -2.04 -21.08 -10.09
N LEU A 142 -2.14 -19.86 -9.55
CA LEU A 142 -3.14 -19.55 -8.51
C LEU A 142 -4.56 -19.60 -9.08
N TRP A 143 -4.76 -19.16 -10.33
CA TRP A 143 -6.03 -19.31 -11.02
C TRP A 143 -6.37 -20.79 -11.25
N LEU A 144 -5.39 -21.61 -11.68
CA LEU A 144 -5.55 -23.05 -11.82
C LEU A 144 -5.84 -23.71 -10.48
N ASP A 145 -5.12 -23.38 -9.40
CA ASP A 145 -5.36 -23.94 -8.07
C ASP A 145 -6.77 -23.58 -7.56
N ILE A 146 -7.21 -22.31 -7.73
CA ILE A 146 -8.57 -21.88 -7.37
C ILE A 146 -9.63 -22.55 -8.23
N LYS A 147 -9.41 -22.65 -9.55
CA LYS A 147 -10.35 -23.24 -10.51
C LYS A 147 -10.42 -24.76 -10.43
N ILE A 148 -9.32 -25.44 -10.08
CA ILE A 148 -9.24 -26.88 -9.86
C ILE A 148 -9.88 -27.24 -8.52
N LEU A 149 -9.69 -26.42 -7.48
CA LEU A 149 -10.29 -26.67 -6.17
C LEU A 149 -11.79 -26.34 -6.14
N GLN A 150 -12.26 -25.41 -7.00
CA GLN A 150 -13.66 -24.99 -7.01
C GLN A 150 -14.18 -24.60 -8.40
N PRO A 151 -14.88 -25.51 -9.09
CA PRO A 151 -15.49 -25.21 -10.38
C PRO A 151 -16.63 -24.17 -10.30
N ASP A 152 -17.26 -23.98 -9.14
CA ASP A 152 -18.45 -23.12 -8.96
C ASP A 152 -18.22 -21.80 -8.17
N GLY A 153 -16.98 -21.53 -7.70
CA GLY A 153 -16.58 -20.21 -7.18
C GLY A 153 -17.22 -19.75 -5.86
N ASP A 154 -17.07 -20.51 -4.77
CA ASP A 154 -17.54 -20.12 -3.44
C ASP A 154 -16.65 -19.01 -2.84
N VAL A 155 -17.05 -17.76 -3.04
CA VAL A 155 -16.37 -16.56 -2.52
C VAL A 155 -16.23 -16.59 -1.00
N GLN A 156 -17.20 -17.16 -0.29
CA GLN A 156 -17.16 -17.24 1.17
C GLN A 156 -16.03 -18.16 1.62
N LEU A 157 -15.86 -19.31 0.98
CA LEU A 157 -14.76 -20.22 1.28
C LEU A 157 -13.38 -19.60 0.93
N LEU A 158 -13.26 -18.87 -0.19
CA LEU A 158 -12.02 -18.14 -0.50
C LEU A 158 -11.71 -17.07 0.55
N PHE A 159 -12.73 -16.32 0.99
CA PHE A 159 -12.56 -15.33 2.04
C PHE A 159 -12.13 -16.01 3.35
N ASP A 160 -12.81 -17.08 3.77
CA ASP A 160 -12.49 -17.85 4.97
C ASP A 160 -11.05 -18.40 4.94
N GLN A 161 -10.54 -18.86 3.79
CA GLN A 161 -9.15 -19.30 3.64
C GLN A 161 -8.14 -18.16 3.86
N LEU A 162 -8.41 -16.98 3.29
CA LEU A 162 -7.55 -15.81 3.48
C LEU A 162 -7.61 -15.27 4.90
N LEU A 163 -8.79 -15.23 5.50
CA LEU A 163 -8.97 -14.88 6.90
C LEU A 163 -8.23 -15.87 7.79
N SER A 164 -8.35 -17.17 7.52
CA SER A 164 -7.64 -18.22 8.26
C SER A 164 -6.13 -18.05 8.17
N ALA A 165 -5.59 -17.70 6.99
CA ALA A 165 -4.16 -17.41 6.82
C ALA A 165 -3.73 -16.15 7.59
N TYR A 166 -4.56 -15.11 7.62
CA TYR A 166 -4.31 -13.89 8.39
C TYR A 166 -4.41 -14.10 9.91
N ILE A 167 -5.32 -14.95 10.37
CA ILE A 167 -5.45 -15.33 11.78
C ILE A 167 -4.24 -16.21 12.19
N ASN A 168 -3.95 -17.24 11.40
CA ASN A 168 -2.96 -18.28 11.71
C ASN A 168 -1.59 -18.03 11.06
N ILE A 169 -1.08 -16.79 11.12
CA ILE A 169 0.23 -16.39 10.55
C ILE A 169 1.41 -17.27 11.06
N LYS A 170 1.22 -18.03 12.16
CA LYS A 170 2.20 -18.96 12.72
C LYS A 170 2.59 -20.11 11.78
N ASN A 171 1.74 -20.48 10.83
CA ASN A 171 2.07 -21.48 9.82
C ASN A 171 2.64 -20.76 8.61
N GLU A 172 3.96 -20.80 8.41
CA GLU A 172 4.69 -20.16 7.29
C GLU A 172 3.86 -20.16 5.99
N PRO A 173 3.19 -19.04 5.66
CA PRO A 173 2.28 -19.03 4.51
C PRO A 173 3.11 -19.12 3.23
N THR A 174 2.52 -19.68 2.17
CA THR A 174 3.18 -19.66 0.86
C THR A 174 3.54 -18.22 0.47
N PHE A 175 4.62 -18.05 -0.29
CA PHE A 175 5.16 -16.73 -0.64
C PHE A 175 4.10 -15.75 -1.20
N ASN A 176 3.18 -16.25 -2.04
CA ASN A 176 2.09 -15.45 -2.60
C ASN A 176 1.09 -14.96 -1.54
N ILE A 177 0.76 -15.82 -0.57
CA ILE A 177 -0.14 -15.46 0.54
C ILE A 177 0.54 -14.41 1.43
N LYS A 178 1.84 -14.55 1.70
CA LYS A 178 2.60 -13.57 2.48
C LYS A 178 2.60 -12.17 1.84
N ASN A 179 2.83 -12.11 0.53
CA ASN A 179 2.79 -10.86 -0.23
C ASN A 179 1.39 -10.24 -0.28
N PHE A 180 0.33 -11.05 -0.31
CA PHE A 180 -1.03 -10.55 -0.23
C PHE A 180 -1.36 -10.02 1.17
N LEU A 181 -1.00 -10.76 2.22
CA LEU A 181 -1.26 -10.36 3.60
C LEU A 181 -0.53 -9.05 3.97
N SER A 182 0.63 -8.75 3.39
CA SER A 182 1.31 -7.47 3.65
C SER A 182 0.57 -6.24 3.09
N LEU A 183 -0.40 -6.44 2.20
CA LEU A 183 -1.28 -5.39 1.67
C LEU A 183 -2.50 -5.09 2.56
N PHE A 184 -2.79 -5.96 3.54
CA PHE A 184 -3.81 -5.67 4.55
C PHE A 184 -3.36 -4.47 5.36
N ILE A 185 -4.25 -3.51 5.57
CA ILE A 185 -3.91 -2.27 6.29
C ILE A 185 -3.32 -2.56 7.68
N GLN A 186 -3.78 -3.61 8.36
CA GLN A 186 -3.28 -4.08 9.65
C GLN A 186 -1.78 -4.39 9.62
N ASN A 187 -1.29 -4.99 8.53
CA ASN A 187 0.13 -5.32 8.34
C ASN A 187 0.91 -4.19 7.67
N PHE A 188 0.23 -3.35 6.89
CA PHE A 188 0.84 -2.23 6.18
C PHE A 188 1.28 -1.12 7.14
N ILE A 189 0.45 -0.75 8.13
CA ILE A 189 0.74 0.38 9.03
C ILE A 189 2.04 0.17 9.84
N PRO A 190 2.28 -0.99 10.49
CA PRO A 190 3.55 -1.23 11.17
C PRO A 190 4.77 -1.12 10.25
N GLU A 191 4.66 -1.63 9.02
CA GLU A 191 5.73 -1.56 8.03
C GLU A 191 5.95 -0.10 7.56
N TYR A 192 4.88 0.68 7.40
CA TYR A 192 4.97 2.10 7.10
C TYR A 192 5.70 2.87 8.21
N CYS A 193 5.32 2.64 9.47
CA CYS A 193 5.99 3.21 10.64
C CYS A 193 7.48 2.86 10.68
N LYS A 194 7.82 1.61 10.33
CA LYS A 194 9.21 1.12 10.35
C LYS A 194 10.09 1.68 9.23
N TYR A 195 9.58 1.75 8.00
CA TYR A 195 10.40 2.04 6.83
C TYR A 195 10.31 3.49 6.34
N ILE A 196 9.23 4.21 6.66
CA ILE A 196 8.97 5.57 6.16
C ILE A 196 8.95 6.58 7.30
N ALA A 197 7.91 6.56 8.12
CA ALA A 197 7.70 7.52 9.22
C ALA A 197 6.71 6.96 10.23
N ASP A 198 6.97 7.17 11.51
CA ASP A 198 6.10 6.67 12.59
C ASP A 198 4.86 7.56 12.75
N ILE A 199 3.84 7.26 11.95
CA ILE A 199 2.56 7.98 11.93
C ILE A 199 1.68 7.74 13.16
N MET A 200 2.08 6.82 14.05
CA MET A 200 1.35 6.47 15.27
C MET A 200 1.84 7.25 16.49
N LYS A 201 2.93 8.02 16.35
CA LYS A 201 3.60 8.71 17.44
C LYS A 201 2.88 9.99 17.87
N GLU A 202 2.38 10.75 16.90
CA GLU A 202 1.71 12.03 17.13
C GLU A 202 0.19 11.83 17.21
N PRO A 203 -0.55 12.67 17.96
CA PRO A 203 -2.01 12.60 17.98
C PRO A 203 -2.62 12.82 16.59
N PHE A 204 -3.71 12.11 16.31
CA PHE A 204 -4.49 12.28 15.08
C PHE A 204 -5.80 13.05 15.36
N ASP A 205 -6.10 14.04 14.52
CA ASP A 205 -7.38 14.77 14.55
C ASP A 205 -8.48 13.90 13.93
N LYS A 206 -9.08 13.07 14.80
CA LYS A 206 -10.15 12.12 14.44
C LYS A 206 -11.40 12.81 13.95
N GLU A 207 -11.68 14.04 14.39
CA GLU A 207 -12.86 14.80 13.99
C GLU A 207 -12.74 15.22 12.52
N LYS A 208 -11.62 15.87 12.16
CA LYS A 208 -11.31 16.24 10.78
C LYS A 208 -11.02 15.02 9.89
N GLY A 209 -10.49 13.96 10.47
CA GLY A 209 -10.11 12.76 9.72
C GLY A 209 -8.86 12.93 8.88
N TYR A 210 -8.01 13.92 9.19
CA TYR A 210 -6.66 14.01 8.64
C TYR A 210 -5.72 14.70 9.61
N THR A 211 -4.41 14.45 9.46
CA THR A 211 -3.36 15.18 10.16
C THR A 211 -2.11 15.18 9.28
N ILE A 212 -1.31 16.24 9.37
CA ILE A 212 0.01 16.31 8.76
C ILE A 212 1.02 15.98 9.86
N ILE A 213 1.75 14.88 9.70
CA ILE A 213 2.75 14.41 10.66
C ILE A 213 4.14 14.74 10.16
N GLN A 214 5.01 15.20 11.06
CA GLN A 214 6.41 15.47 10.76
C GLN A 214 7.31 14.47 11.53
N ASP A 215 8.14 13.73 10.81
CA ASP A 215 9.13 12.80 11.36
C ASP A 215 10.51 13.06 10.71
N GLY A 216 11.29 13.92 11.35
CA GLY A 216 12.57 14.40 10.79
C GLY A 216 12.34 15.23 9.52
N ASN A 217 12.95 14.82 8.41
CA ASN A 217 12.74 15.46 7.10
C ASN A 217 11.55 14.88 6.31
N VAL A 218 10.81 13.92 6.89
CA VAL A 218 9.63 13.31 6.29
C VAL A 218 8.37 14.04 6.79
N GLU A 219 7.55 14.51 5.87
CA GLU A 219 6.22 15.05 6.14
C GLU A 219 5.18 14.10 5.55
N VAL A 220 4.15 13.73 6.32
CA VAL A 220 3.14 12.76 5.90
C VAL A 220 1.75 13.36 6.05
N PHE A 221 1.00 13.41 4.94
CA PHE A 221 -0.44 13.64 4.98
C PHE A 221 -1.15 12.32 5.25
N VAL A 222 -1.68 12.16 6.47
CA VAL A 222 -2.45 10.98 6.88
C VAL A 222 -3.93 11.34 6.86
N TYR A 223 -4.78 10.50 6.26
CA TYR A 223 -6.22 10.74 6.22
C TYR A 223 -7.05 9.48 6.37
N GLN A 224 -8.27 9.61 6.88
CA GLN A 224 -9.32 8.59 6.84
C GLN A 224 -10.03 8.63 5.50
N LEU A 225 -10.13 7.50 4.80
CA LEU A 225 -10.86 7.41 3.53
C LEU A 225 -12.32 7.84 3.69
N GLU A 226 -12.93 7.51 4.82
CA GLU A 226 -14.32 7.80 5.17
C GLU A 226 -14.62 9.30 5.18
N LYS A 227 -13.60 10.15 5.35
CA LYS A 227 -13.69 11.63 5.36
C LYS A 227 -12.88 12.30 4.26
N LEU A 228 -12.37 11.53 3.28
CA LEU A 228 -11.48 12.07 2.24
C LEU A 228 -12.13 13.20 1.41
N ASN A 229 -13.43 13.09 1.12
CA ASN A 229 -14.16 14.14 0.38
C ASN A 229 -14.25 15.46 1.17
N ASP A 230 -14.30 15.40 2.49
CA ASP A 230 -14.32 16.59 3.35
C ASP A 230 -12.91 17.20 3.48
N ASN A 231 -11.87 16.39 3.24
CA ASN A 231 -10.47 16.77 3.37
C ASN A 231 -9.83 17.29 2.07
N VAL A 232 -10.61 17.51 1.02
CA VAL A 232 -10.11 17.95 -0.30
C VAL A 232 -9.39 19.29 -0.21
N GLN A 233 -9.96 20.26 0.49
CA GLN A 233 -9.34 21.57 0.66
C GLN A 233 -8.00 21.45 1.39
N ALA A 234 -7.95 20.72 2.51
CA ALA A 234 -6.73 20.50 3.26
C ALA A 234 -5.64 19.78 2.44
N LEU A 235 -6.04 18.80 1.64
CA LEU A 235 -5.13 18.11 0.73
C LEU A 235 -4.60 19.05 -0.35
N SER A 236 -5.46 19.89 -0.93
CA SER A 236 -5.08 20.89 -1.94
C SER A 236 -4.08 21.91 -1.39
N GLU A 237 -4.34 22.43 -0.20
CA GLU A 237 -3.45 23.34 0.52
C GLU A 237 -2.10 22.68 0.83
N TRP A 238 -2.10 21.43 1.32
CA TRP A 238 -0.88 20.71 1.66
C TRP A 238 -0.02 20.37 0.43
N VAL A 239 -0.64 19.98 -0.68
CA VAL A 239 0.06 19.74 -1.94
C VAL A 239 0.63 21.05 -2.50
N GLY A 240 -0.07 22.17 -2.29
CA GLY A 240 0.28 23.50 -2.79
C GLY A 240 -0.25 23.79 -4.20
N VAL A 241 -1.23 23.02 -4.67
CA VAL A 241 -1.87 23.19 -5.98
C VAL A 241 -3.39 23.23 -5.76
N PRO A 242 -4.08 24.30 -6.18
CA PRO A 242 -5.53 24.43 -6.02
C PRO A 242 -6.31 23.33 -6.77
N PHE A 243 -7.19 22.63 -6.06
CA PHE A 243 -8.27 21.79 -6.60
C PHE A 243 -9.37 21.63 -5.55
N ASP A 244 -10.61 21.43 -6.01
CA ASP A 244 -11.82 21.40 -5.19
C ASP A 244 -12.56 20.06 -5.25
N THR A 245 -12.13 19.16 -6.15
CA THR A 245 -12.82 17.90 -6.44
C THR A 245 -11.83 16.77 -6.65
N LEU A 246 -12.22 15.58 -6.18
CA LEU A 246 -11.49 14.34 -6.44
C LEU A 246 -11.95 13.70 -7.74
N VAL A 247 -11.01 13.17 -8.49
CA VAL A 247 -11.28 12.37 -9.69
C VAL A 247 -11.40 10.92 -9.28
N ASN A 248 -12.63 10.43 -9.18
CA ASN A 248 -12.91 9.04 -8.79
C ASN A 248 -12.12 8.06 -9.66
N GLY A 249 -11.22 7.31 -9.02
CA GLY A 249 -10.39 6.30 -9.68
C GLY A 249 -11.00 4.91 -9.71
N ASN A 250 -12.01 4.67 -8.86
CA ASN A 250 -12.70 3.41 -8.74
C ASN A 250 -14.14 3.55 -9.26
N VAL A 251 -14.34 3.47 -10.57
CA VAL A 251 -15.63 3.02 -11.07
C VAL A 251 -15.69 1.51 -10.88
N ALA A 252 -15.75 1.08 -9.62
CA ALA A 252 -15.92 -0.32 -9.26
C ALA A 252 -17.21 -0.89 -9.87
N ALA A 253 -18.19 -0.01 -10.15
CA ALA A 253 -19.42 -0.31 -10.87
C ALA A 253 -19.22 -0.81 -12.31
N ASP A 254 -18.08 -0.49 -12.95
CA ASP A 254 -17.80 -0.89 -14.34
C ASP A 254 -17.01 -2.22 -14.44
N LYS A 255 -16.59 -2.79 -13.30
CA LYS A 255 -15.87 -4.06 -13.29
C LYS A 255 -16.88 -5.21 -13.27
N TRP A 256 -16.62 -6.28 -14.02
CA TRP A 256 -17.47 -7.49 -14.05
C TRP A 256 -17.71 -8.15 -12.67
N ILE A 257 -16.91 -7.80 -11.66
CA ILE A 257 -17.04 -8.23 -10.26
C ILE A 257 -17.87 -7.28 -9.38
N ALA A 258 -18.45 -6.21 -9.92
CA ALA A 258 -19.12 -5.16 -9.13
C ALA A 258 -20.29 -5.71 -8.32
N ASP A 259 -21.13 -6.52 -8.95
CA ASP A 259 -22.35 -7.04 -8.33
C ASP A 259 -22.04 -8.12 -7.30
N SER A 260 -21.07 -9.00 -7.58
CA SER A 260 -20.59 -9.96 -6.58
C SER A 260 -19.95 -9.26 -5.38
N TYR A 261 -19.19 -8.17 -5.59
CA TYR A 261 -18.66 -7.37 -4.49
C TYR A 261 -19.77 -6.78 -3.60
N LYS A 262 -20.79 -6.16 -4.21
CA LYS A 262 -21.95 -5.62 -3.48
C LYS A 262 -22.71 -6.71 -2.73
N GLN A 263 -22.83 -7.90 -3.31
CA GLN A 263 -23.47 -9.04 -2.69
C GLN A 263 -22.65 -9.52 -1.48
N ALA A 264 -21.34 -9.68 -1.63
CA ALA A 264 -20.48 -10.06 -0.51
C ALA A 264 -20.51 -9.02 0.61
N GLN A 265 -20.56 -7.72 0.33
CA GLN A 265 -20.74 -6.73 1.39
C GLN A 265 -22.01 -6.92 2.22
N LYS A 266 -23.05 -7.58 1.67
CA LYS A 266 -24.33 -7.87 2.37
C LYS A 266 -24.35 -9.25 3.01
N GLU A 267 -23.68 -10.22 2.42
CA GLU A 267 -23.88 -11.63 2.74
C GLU A 267 -22.66 -12.31 3.35
N ILE A 268 -21.46 -11.74 3.15
CA ILE A 268 -20.22 -12.34 3.65
C ILE A 268 -20.32 -12.52 5.16
N LYS A 269 -19.84 -13.67 5.62
CA LYS A 269 -19.80 -14.02 7.02
C LYS A 269 -18.37 -14.05 7.51
N ILE A 270 -18.16 -13.61 8.75
CA ILE A 270 -16.85 -13.53 9.41
C ILE A 270 -16.89 -14.22 10.77
N SER A 271 -15.75 -14.73 11.23
CA SER A 271 -15.65 -15.24 12.60
C SER A 271 -15.60 -14.10 13.62
N GLN A 272 -16.09 -14.36 14.83
CA GLN A 272 -15.92 -13.46 15.97
C GLN A 272 -14.44 -13.10 16.20
N GLU A 273 -13.54 -14.08 16.06
CA GLU A 273 -12.08 -13.88 16.19
C GLU A 273 -11.53 -12.87 15.17
N PHE A 274 -11.92 -12.96 13.90
CA PHE A 274 -11.46 -12.01 12.87
C PHE A 274 -12.01 -10.60 13.13
N PHE A 275 -13.29 -10.51 13.50
CA PHE A 275 -13.95 -9.26 13.84
C PHE A 275 -13.22 -8.57 15.00
N ASP A 276 -12.96 -9.30 16.08
CA ASP A 276 -12.27 -8.77 17.25
C ASP A 276 -10.83 -8.39 16.92
N LYS A 277 -10.12 -9.20 16.14
CA LYS A 277 -8.76 -8.89 15.69
C LYS A 277 -8.72 -7.57 14.94
N CYS A 278 -9.62 -7.38 13.97
CA CYS A 278 -9.68 -6.15 13.17
C CYS A 278 -9.90 -4.89 14.01
N PHE A 279 -10.86 -4.90 14.93
CA PHE A 279 -11.20 -3.71 15.72
C PHE A 279 -10.35 -3.52 16.98
N ASN A 280 -9.54 -4.51 17.36
CA ASN A 280 -8.54 -4.37 18.43
C ASN A 280 -7.17 -3.92 17.94
N GLU A 281 -6.95 -3.78 16.63
CA GLU A 281 -5.71 -3.27 16.07
C GLU A 281 -5.34 -1.88 16.63
N PRO A 282 -4.06 -1.63 16.98
CA PRO A 282 -3.63 -0.35 17.55
C PRO A 282 -3.95 0.86 16.66
N TYR A 283 -3.77 0.72 15.33
CA TYR A 283 -4.03 1.82 14.40
C TYR A 283 -5.51 2.23 14.37
N VAL A 284 -6.44 1.27 14.55
CA VAL A 284 -7.87 1.59 14.55
C VAL A 284 -8.21 2.52 15.72
N LYS A 285 -7.74 2.18 16.92
CA LYS A 285 -7.96 3.00 18.13
C LYS A 285 -7.24 4.35 18.08
N HIS A 286 -6.10 4.40 17.40
CA HIS A 286 -5.32 5.63 17.26
C HIS A 286 -5.97 6.60 16.26
N PHE A 287 -6.43 6.10 15.12
CA PHE A 287 -6.91 6.96 14.03
C PHE A 287 -8.41 7.17 13.99
N TYR A 288 -9.24 6.35 14.66
CA TYR A 288 -10.70 6.50 14.65
C TYR A 288 -11.24 6.81 16.04
N SER A 289 -12.34 7.56 16.12
CA SER A 289 -13.05 7.78 17.39
C SER A 289 -13.79 6.52 17.82
N ASP A 290 -14.17 6.43 19.10
CA ASP A 290 -14.98 5.31 19.58
C ASP A 290 -16.34 5.25 18.83
N GLU A 291 -16.88 6.41 18.48
CA GLU A 291 -18.11 6.53 17.68
C GLU A 291 -17.93 5.99 16.26
N ASP A 292 -16.81 6.29 15.60
CA ASP A 292 -16.48 5.74 14.28
C ASP A 292 -16.34 4.21 14.37
N ILE A 293 -15.60 3.73 15.38
CA ILE A 293 -15.38 2.29 15.60
C ILE A 293 -16.70 1.56 15.86
N GLU A 294 -17.59 2.11 16.68
CA GLU A 294 -18.89 1.48 16.94
C GLU A 294 -19.77 1.48 15.70
N LYS A 295 -19.80 2.55 14.89
CA LYS A 295 -20.49 2.54 13.58
C LYS A 295 -19.94 1.45 12.65
N PHE A 296 -18.63 1.25 12.63
CA PHE A 296 -18.02 0.17 11.85
C PHE A 296 -18.42 -1.20 12.38
N LYS A 297 -18.38 -1.41 13.70
CA LYS A 297 -18.80 -2.66 14.33
C LYS A 297 -20.27 -2.95 14.08
N GLU A 298 -21.17 -1.98 14.21
CA GLU A 298 -22.61 -2.14 13.94
C GLU A 298 -22.87 -2.64 12.52
N ARG A 299 -22.13 -2.13 11.53
CA ARG A 299 -22.20 -2.62 10.14
C ARG A 299 -21.87 -4.10 10.04
N TRP A 300 -20.88 -4.58 10.78
CA TRP A 300 -20.33 -5.92 10.62
C TRP A 300 -20.86 -6.95 11.64
N ARG A 301 -21.48 -6.54 12.76
CA ARG A 301 -22.08 -7.45 13.76
C ARG A 301 -23.05 -8.48 13.15
N PRO A 302 -23.97 -8.13 12.22
CA PRO A 302 -24.87 -9.10 11.59
C PRO A 302 -24.17 -10.15 10.71
N HIS A 303 -22.90 -9.91 10.38
CA HIS A 303 -22.07 -10.79 9.56
C HIS A 303 -21.28 -11.80 10.38
N ILE A 304 -21.28 -11.69 11.71
CA ILE A 304 -20.58 -12.64 12.58
C ILE A 304 -21.29 -13.99 12.54
N ARG A 305 -20.52 -15.07 12.40
CA ARG A 305 -20.97 -16.47 12.56
C ARG A 305 -20.88 -16.91 14.00
#